data_AF-A0AAP3SL67-F1
#
_entry.id   AF-A0AAP3SL67-F1
#
_cell.length_a   1.000
_cell.length_b   1.000
_cell.length_c   1.000
_cell.angle_alpha   90.00
_cell.angle_beta   90.00
_cell.angle_gamma   90.00
#
_symmetry.space_group_name_H-M   'P 1'
#
loop_
_entity.id
_entity.type
_entity.pdbx_description
1 polymer ?
#
loop_
_entity_poly.entity_id
_entity_poly.type
_entity_poly.pdbx_seq_one_letter_code
_entity_poly.pdbx_strand_id
1 'polypeptide(L)'
;EALFEEHLKPFELRYEEAKTAATELWRKYSAKSNRLDFLPLDSEEYKSLDVECSAVKAEYDEAHARVNLLYKEWQQERDRYFCVYCFKPMYLDVLVERLKGIAGSIISDIRRIREGEP
;
A
#
# COMPACT_ATOMS: atom_id res chain seq x y z
N GLU A 1 -1.98 16.19 -5.24
CA GLU A 1 -2.32 15.39 -4.05
C GLU A 1 -3.54 14.51 -4.29
N ALA A 2 -4.72 15.04 -4.63
CA ALA A 2 -5.97 14.25 -4.78
C ALA A 2 -5.86 13.00 -5.69
N LEU A 3 -5.19 13.09 -6.84
CA LEU A 3 -5.06 11.98 -7.81
C LEU A 3 -4.16 10.83 -7.30
N PHE A 4 -3.19 11.14 -6.44
CA PHE A 4 -2.32 10.15 -5.79
C PHE A 4 -3.06 9.39 -4.70
N GLU A 5 -3.75 10.14 -3.84
CA GLU A 5 -4.63 9.57 -2.82
C GLU A 5 -5.70 8.67 -3.45
N GLU A 6 -6.28 9.10 -4.58
CA GLU A 6 -7.27 8.31 -5.31
C GLU A 6 -6.70 6.99 -5.87
N HIS A 7 -5.45 6.98 -6.32
CA HIS A 7 -4.80 5.76 -6.80
C HIS A 7 -4.49 4.76 -5.68
N LEU A 8 -4.08 5.23 -4.50
CA LEU A 8 -3.71 4.36 -3.38
C LEU A 8 -4.92 3.85 -2.57
N LYS A 9 -6.02 4.59 -2.57
CA LYS A 9 -7.25 4.25 -1.81
C LYS A 9 -7.73 2.81 -1.98
N PRO A 10 -7.78 2.21 -3.19
CA PRO A 10 -8.22 0.82 -3.34
C PRO A 10 -7.31 -0.19 -2.62
N PHE A 11 -5.99 0.05 -2.61
CA PHE A 11 -5.02 -0.82 -1.93
C PHE A 11 -5.11 -0.68 -0.42
N GLU A 12 -5.22 0.56 0.06
CA GLU A 12 -5.43 0.87 1.47
C GLU A 12 -6.74 0.25 2.00
N LEU A 13 -7.84 0.40 1.25
CA LEU A 13 -9.15 -0.16 1.63
C LEU A 13 -9.10 -1.69 1.76
N ARG A 14 -8.53 -2.39 0.76
CA ARG A 14 -8.37 -3.85 0.80
C ARG A 14 -7.55 -4.30 2.00
N TYR A 15 -6.49 -3.56 2.33
CA TYR A 15 -5.65 -3.83 3.49
C TYR A 15 -6.41 -3.62 4.82
N GLU A 16 -7.11 -2.49 4.97
CA GLU A 16 -7.84 -2.17 6.19
C GLU A 16 -9.04 -3.10 6.43
N GLU A 17 -9.75 -3.52 5.37
CA GLU A 17 -10.80 -4.53 5.45
C GLU A 17 -10.24 -5.87 5.95
N ALA A 18 -9.15 -6.35 5.35
CA ALA A 18 -8.52 -7.61 5.75
C ALA A 18 -7.97 -7.54 7.19
N LYS A 19 -7.38 -6.40 7.57
CA LYS A 19 -6.86 -6.14 8.92
C LYS A 19 -7.98 -6.12 9.96
N THR A 20 -9.12 -5.54 9.63
CA THR A 20 -10.31 -5.54 10.50
C THR A 20 -10.78 -6.97 10.74
N ALA A 21 -10.92 -7.78 9.68
CA ALA A 21 -11.30 -9.18 9.79
C ALA A 21 -10.30 -10.01 10.62
N ALA A 22 -8.99 -9.84 10.37
CA ALA A 22 -7.94 -10.52 11.15
C ALA A 22 -7.96 -10.09 12.63
N THR A 23 -8.29 -8.83 12.93
CA THR A 23 -8.40 -8.33 14.31
C THR A 23 -9.56 -8.98 15.05
N GLU A 24 -10.67 -9.24 14.40
CA GLU A 24 -11.78 -9.98 15.01
C GLU A 24 -11.40 -11.42 15.33
N LEU A 25 -10.70 -12.10 14.41
CA LEU A 25 -10.16 -13.44 14.65
C LEU A 25 -9.16 -13.45 15.81
N TRP A 26 -8.26 -12.47 15.87
CA TRP A 26 -7.33 -12.29 16.98
C TRP A 26 -8.06 -12.17 18.33
N ARG A 27 -9.13 -11.37 18.39
CA ARG A 27 -9.94 -11.22 19.62
C ARG A 27 -10.56 -12.54 20.04
N LYS A 28 -11.11 -13.33 19.10
CA LYS A 28 -11.70 -14.64 19.38
C LYS A 28 -10.64 -15.64 19.86
N TYR A 29 -9.51 -15.72 19.16
CA TYR A 29 -8.37 -16.56 19.54
C TYR A 29 -7.87 -16.19 20.95
N SER A 30 -7.58 -14.91 21.19
CA SER A 30 -7.09 -14.43 22.48
C SER A 30 -8.08 -14.70 23.60
N ALA A 31 -9.38 -14.50 23.40
CA ALA A 31 -10.39 -14.83 24.41
C ALA A 31 -10.41 -16.32 24.77
N LYS A 32 -10.29 -17.22 23.78
CA LYS A 32 -10.21 -18.67 24.02
C LYS A 32 -8.91 -19.07 24.70
N SER A 33 -7.78 -18.54 24.24
CA SER A 33 -6.45 -18.78 24.82
C SER A 33 -6.41 -18.35 26.28
N ASN A 34 -6.88 -17.14 26.58
CA ASN A 34 -6.92 -16.64 27.95
C ASN A 34 -7.81 -17.52 28.85
N ARG A 35 -8.88 -18.11 28.32
CA ARG A 35 -9.74 -19.03 29.11
C ARG A 35 -9.04 -20.35 29.40
N LEU A 36 -8.22 -20.88 28.49
CA LEU A 36 -7.45 -22.11 28.70
C LEU A 36 -6.49 -21.99 29.89
N ASP A 37 -5.89 -20.81 30.10
CA ASP A 37 -4.97 -20.55 31.21
C ASP A 37 -5.60 -20.76 32.60
N PHE A 38 -6.94 -20.76 32.69
CA PHE A 38 -7.68 -20.95 33.96
C PHE A 38 -8.27 -22.35 34.12
N LEU A 39 -8.09 -23.26 33.16
CA LEU A 39 -8.66 -24.60 33.21
C LEU A 39 -7.59 -25.66 33.56
N PRO A 40 -7.93 -26.69 34.36
CA PRO A 40 -7.04 -27.82 34.59
C PRO A 40 -6.76 -28.59 33.27
N LEU A 41 -5.49 -28.85 32.99
CA LEU A 41 -5.02 -29.50 31.75
C LEU A 41 -5.65 -30.88 31.49
N ASP A 42 -5.99 -31.61 32.55
CA ASP A 42 -6.58 -32.95 32.49
C ASP A 42 -8.10 -32.94 32.28
N SER A 43 -8.74 -31.77 32.47
CA SER A 43 -10.18 -31.62 32.32
C SER A 43 -10.62 -31.80 30.87
N GLU A 44 -11.81 -32.39 30.69
CA GLU A 44 -12.39 -32.55 29.35
C GLU A 44 -12.74 -31.20 28.72
N GLU A 45 -13.10 -30.21 29.54
CA GLU A 45 -13.36 -28.84 29.11
C GLU A 45 -12.09 -28.20 28.51
N TYR A 46 -10.93 -28.40 29.13
CA TYR A 46 -9.65 -27.91 28.59
C TYR A 46 -9.38 -28.51 27.21
N LYS A 47 -9.45 -29.85 27.07
CA LYS A 47 -9.16 -30.53 25.80
C LYS A 47 -10.10 -30.09 24.68
N SER A 48 -11.39 -29.96 24.97
CA SER A 48 -12.37 -29.46 24.00
C SER A 48 -12.05 -28.03 23.57
N LEU A 49 -11.78 -27.14 24.53
CA LEU A 49 -11.51 -25.73 24.24
C LEU A 49 -10.16 -25.53 23.53
N ASP A 50 -9.18 -26.38 23.79
CA ASP A 50 -7.85 -26.33 23.16
C ASP A 50 -7.93 -26.63 21.66
N VAL A 51 -8.75 -27.62 21.27
CA VAL A 51 -9.03 -27.92 19.86
C VAL A 51 -9.71 -26.74 19.17
N GLU A 52 -10.71 -26.14 19.82
CA GLU A 52 -11.38 -24.94 19.27
C GLU A 52 -10.43 -23.75 19.18
N CYS A 53 -9.59 -23.52 20.19
CA CYS A 53 -8.61 -22.45 20.20
C CYS A 53 -7.60 -22.60 19.06
N SER A 54 -7.11 -23.83 18.85
CA SER A 54 -6.20 -24.18 17.77
C SER A 54 -6.82 -23.96 16.38
N ALA A 55 -8.11 -24.30 16.21
CA ALA A 55 -8.83 -24.03 14.96
C ALA A 55 -8.94 -22.52 14.66
N VAL A 56 -9.36 -21.73 15.66
CA VAL A 56 -9.47 -20.26 15.50
C VAL A 56 -8.08 -19.63 15.29
N LYS A 57 -7.03 -20.17 15.92
CA LYS A 57 -5.65 -19.75 15.68
C LYS A 57 -5.23 -19.96 14.23
N ALA A 58 -5.54 -21.12 13.66
CA ALA A 58 -5.21 -21.41 12.27
C ALA A 58 -5.90 -20.43 11.30
N GLU A 59 -7.18 -20.14 11.51
CA GLU A 59 -7.92 -19.12 10.75
C GLU A 59 -7.30 -17.73 10.89
N TYR A 60 -6.93 -17.35 12.12
CA TYR A 60 -6.23 -16.09 12.38
C TYR A 60 -4.88 -16.02 11.66
N ASP A 61 -4.07 -17.07 11.73
CA ASP A 61 -2.73 -17.11 11.13
C ASP A 61 -2.83 -16.98 9.59
N GLU A 62 -3.80 -17.63 8.96
CA GLU A 62 -4.09 -17.48 7.53
C GLU A 62 -4.53 -16.05 7.18
N ALA A 63 -5.50 -15.50 7.93
CA ALA A 63 -5.96 -14.13 7.73
C ALA A 63 -4.83 -13.12 7.93
N HIS A 64 -3.98 -13.33 8.93
CA HIS A 64 -2.83 -12.47 9.22
C HIS A 64 -1.76 -12.56 8.13
N ALA A 65 -1.51 -13.75 7.57
CA ALA A 65 -0.64 -13.91 6.40
C ALA A 65 -1.18 -13.12 5.20
N ARG A 66 -2.50 -13.16 4.96
CA ARG A 66 -3.15 -12.36 3.90
C ARG A 66 -3.00 -10.85 4.16
N VAL A 67 -3.18 -10.38 5.38
CA VAL A 67 -2.98 -8.97 5.75
C VAL A 67 -1.54 -8.52 5.45
N ASN A 68 -0.55 -9.34 5.80
CA ASN A 68 0.86 -9.04 5.54
C ASN A 68 1.17 -8.95 4.03
N LEU A 69 0.52 -9.79 3.20
CA LEU A 69 0.65 -9.71 1.74
C LEU A 69 0.05 -8.40 1.21
N LEU A 70 -1.17 -8.04 1.64
CA LEU A 70 -1.84 -6.81 1.21
C LEU A 70 -1.10 -5.55 1.67
N TYR A 71 -0.53 -5.57 2.88
CA TYR A 71 0.31 -4.48 3.35
C TYR A 71 1.54 -4.28 2.47
N LYS A 72 2.22 -5.38 2.08
CA LYS A 72 3.36 -5.32 1.16
C LYS A 72 2.96 -4.78 -0.21
N GLU A 73 1.83 -5.21 -0.75
CA GLU A 73 1.28 -4.71 -2.03
C GLU A 73 1.05 -3.19 -1.96
N TRP A 74 0.37 -2.72 -0.90
CA TRP A 74 0.12 -1.30 -0.69
C TRP A 74 1.41 -0.48 -0.53
N GLN A 75 2.37 -0.96 0.27
CA GLN A 75 3.67 -0.29 0.42
C GLN A 75 4.44 -0.23 -0.90
N GLN A 76 4.45 -1.32 -1.66
CA GLN A 76 5.14 -1.38 -2.95
C GLN A 76 4.55 -0.39 -3.95
N GLU A 77 3.22 -0.30 -4.07
CA GLU A 77 2.59 0.67 -4.97
C GLU A 77 2.79 2.10 -4.50
N ARG A 78 2.76 2.34 -3.18
CA ARG A 78 3.09 3.65 -2.61
C ARG A 78 4.53 4.06 -2.99
N ASP A 79 5.49 3.17 -2.82
CA ASP A 79 6.91 3.46 -3.10
C ASP A 79 7.17 3.63 -4.60
N ARG A 80 6.49 2.86 -5.45
CA ARG A 80 6.56 2.98 -6.93
C ARG A 80 6.04 4.34 -7.40
N TYR A 81 4.91 4.79 -6.87
CA TYR A 81 4.28 6.06 -7.24
C TYR A 81 4.85 7.28 -6.49
N PHE A 82 5.60 7.06 -5.41
CA PHE A 82 6.24 8.12 -4.62
C PHE A 82 7.11 9.04 -5.48
N CYS A 83 7.86 8.48 -6.43
CA CYS A 83 8.72 9.23 -7.35
C CYS A 83 7.95 10.25 -8.19
N VAL A 84 6.74 9.89 -8.62
CA VAL A 84 5.85 10.75 -9.41
C VAL A 84 5.21 11.80 -8.53
N TYR A 85 4.82 11.43 -7.30
CA TYR A 85 4.27 12.34 -6.31
C TYR A 85 5.28 13.41 -5.85
N CYS A 86 6.52 13.01 -5.62
CA CYS A 86 7.61 13.91 -5.23
C CYS A 86 8.19 14.70 -6.42
N PHE A 87 7.70 14.45 -7.64
CA PHE A 87 8.03 15.28 -8.79
C PHE A 87 7.40 16.66 -8.58
N LYS A 88 8.15 17.57 -7.97
CA LYS A 88 7.69 18.94 -7.72
C LYS A 88 7.25 19.58 -9.05
N PRO A 89 6.10 20.26 -9.09
CA PRO A 89 5.66 21.02 -10.27
C PRO A 89 6.75 21.93 -10.85
N MET A 90 7.63 22.46 -9.99
CA MET A 90 8.78 23.27 -10.43
C MET A 90 9.73 22.55 -11.40
N TYR A 91 9.87 21.22 -11.33
CA TYR A 91 10.67 20.47 -12.30
C TYR A 91 9.98 20.37 -13.67
N LEU A 92 8.66 20.36 -13.71
CA LEU A 92 7.90 20.44 -14.95
C LEU A 92 8.01 21.85 -15.54
N ASP A 93 7.93 22.91 -14.73
CA ASP A 93 8.10 24.28 -15.20
C ASP A 93 9.50 24.50 -15.81
N VAL A 94 10.55 23.99 -15.15
CA VAL A 94 11.92 24.02 -15.68
C VAL A 94 12.05 23.24 -16.99
N LEU A 95 11.41 22.07 -17.09
CA LEU A 95 11.39 21.27 -18.32
C LEU A 95 10.67 22.02 -19.45
N VAL A 96 9.52 22.63 -19.17
CA VAL A 96 8.72 23.40 -20.12
C VAL A 96 9.52 24.61 -20.63
N GLU A 97 10.13 25.38 -19.74
CA GLU A 97 10.95 26.54 -20.14
C GLU A 97 12.18 26.12 -20.96
N ARG A 98 12.80 24.98 -20.63
CA ARG A 98 13.90 24.42 -21.44
C ARG A 98 13.43 24.03 -22.85
N LEU A 99 12.31 23.32 -22.96
CA LEU A 99 11.73 22.92 -24.25
C LEU A 99 11.34 24.13 -25.08
N LYS A 100 10.75 25.16 -24.46
CA LYS A 100 10.41 26.44 -25.08
C LYS A 100 11.65 27.16 -25.61
N GLY A 101 12.74 27.18 -24.85
CA GLY A 101 14.03 27.73 -25.30
C GLY A 101 14.60 27.00 -26.51
N ILE A 102 14.60 25.67 -26.49
CA ILE A 102 15.06 24.83 -27.62
C ILE A 102 14.21 25.10 -28.87
N ALA A 103 12.88 25.08 -28.72
CA ALA A 103 11.96 25.38 -29.83
C ALA A 103 12.18 26.79 -30.39
N GLY A 104 12.40 27.77 -29.52
CA GLY A 104 12.75 29.14 -29.91
C GLY A 104 14.04 29.22 -30.72
N SER A 105 15.10 28.55 -30.27
CA SER A 105 16.36 28.47 -31.03
C SER A 105 16.17 27.83 -32.40
N ILE A 106 15.46 26.70 -32.49
CA ILE A 106 15.20 26.02 -33.77
C ILE A 106 14.44 26.95 -34.73
N ILE A 107 13.40 27.65 -34.25
CA ILE A 107 12.63 28.60 -35.07
C ILE A 107 13.52 29.74 -35.57
N SER A 108 14.37 30.29 -34.71
CA SER A 108 15.30 31.37 -35.08
C SER A 108 16.32 30.91 -36.12
N ASP A 109 16.91 29.72 -35.95
CA ASP A 109 17.85 29.16 -36.93
C ASP A 109 17.18 28.91 -38.29
N ILE A 110 15.95 28.39 -38.31
CA ILE A 110 15.18 28.22 -39.55
C ILE A 110 14.94 29.57 -40.25
N ARG A 111 14.64 30.64 -39.51
CA ARG A 111 14.46 31.99 -40.07
C ARG A 111 15.76 32.52 -40.68
N ARG A 112 16.87 32.44 -39.95
CA ARG A 112 18.20 32.87 -40.44
C ARG A 112 18.59 32.19 -41.75
N ILE A 113 18.44 30.87 -41.81
CA ILE A 113 18.71 30.08 -43.03
C ILE A 113 17.83 30.55 -44.20
N ARG A 114 16.57 30.89 -43.94
CA ARG A 114 15.60 31.29 -44.96
C ARG A 114 15.81 32.73 -45.45
N GLU A 115 16.30 33.61 -44.58
CA GLU A 115 16.58 35.03 -44.87
C GLU A 115 17.99 35.25 -45.45
N GLY A 116 18.84 34.23 -45.46
CA GLY A 116 20.21 34.31 -46.01
C GLY A 116 21.17 35.09 -45.11
N GLU A 117 20.78 35.33 -43.86
CA GLU A 117 21.62 35.96 -42.85
C GLU A 117 22.52 34.90 -42.17
N PRO A 118 23.83 35.19 -41.95
CA PRO A 118 24.76 34.26 -41.31
C PRO A 118 24.28 33.76 -39.96
#